data_AF-A0AAN9YQK7-F1
#
_entry.id   AF-A0AAN9YQK7-F1
#
_cell.length_a   1.000
_cell.length_b   1.000
_cell.length_c   1.000
_cell.angle_alpha   90.00
_cell.angle_beta   90.00
_cell.angle_gamma   90.00
#
_symmetry.space_group_name_H-M   'P 1'
#
loop_
_entity.id
_entity.type
_entity.pdbx_description
1 polymer ?
#
loop_
_entity_poly.entity_id
_entity_poly.type
_entity_poly.pdbx_seq_one_letter_code
_entity_poly.pdbx_strand_id
1 'polypeptide(L)'
;MAAEYNVIIIGGGPAGLATRPKTLLLDSGKYRNSESKHMYTVATWDHRNPEEFRAAARADFAQYGTIAVEDAEVETVKKREDDGFF
;
A
#
# COMPACT_ATOMS: atom_id res chain seq x y z
N MET A 1 -17.68 15.04 2.14
CA MET A 1 -16.64 15.69 2.96
C MET A 1 -15.34 14.97 2.68
N ALA A 2 -14.21 15.67 2.52
CA ALA A 2 -12.92 15.02 2.36
C ALA A 2 -12.49 14.43 3.72
N ALA A 3 -12.09 13.16 3.75
CA ALA A 3 -11.51 12.56 4.94
C ALA A 3 -10.07 13.03 5.10
N GLU A 4 -9.67 13.33 6.34
CA GLU A 4 -8.31 13.74 6.67
C GLU A 4 -7.53 12.53 7.17
N TYR A 5 -6.37 12.27 6.55
CA TYR A 5 -5.49 11.17 6.88
C TYR A 5 -4.15 11.71 7.35
N ASN A 6 -3.55 11.10 8.38
CA ASN A 6 -2.22 11.50 8.85
C ASN A 6 -1.12 11.16 7.83
N VAL A 7 -1.30 10.06 7.11
CA VAL A 7 -0.37 9.55 6.10
C VAL A 7 -1.17 9.04 4.90
N ILE A 8 -0.70 9.36 3.70
CA ILE A 8 -1.17 8.78 2.44
C ILE A 8 0.03 8.06 1.80
N ILE A 9 -0.15 6.79 1.46
CA ILE A 9 0.86 5.96 0.80
C ILE A 9 0.37 5.62 -0.59
N ILE A 10 1.25 5.82 -1.58
CA ILE A 10 0.94 5.57 -2.99
C ILE A 10 1.75 4.35 -3.44
N GLY A 11 1.05 3.25 -3.70
CA GLY A 11 1.57 1.98 -4.20
C GLY A 11 1.44 0.83 -3.19
N GLY A 12 0.70 -0.23 -3.54
CA GLY A 12 0.49 -1.41 -2.70
C GLY A 12 1.46 -2.56 -2.96
N GLY A 13 2.71 -2.25 -3.32
CA GLY A 13 3.80 -3.24 -3.33
C GLY A 13 4.32 -3.53 -1.92
N PRO A 14 5.31 -4.44 -1.75
CA PRO A 14 5.85 -4.79 -0.43
C PRO A 14 6.27 -3.58 0.42
N ALA A 15 6.83 -2.53 -0.19
CA ALA A 15 7.21 -1.30 0.50
C ALA A 15 6.00 -0.56 1.10
N GLY A 16 4.93 -0.39 0.33
CA GLY A 16 3.68 0.23 0.78
C GLY A 16 2.72 -0.73 1.49
N LEU A 17 3.09 -2.00 1.67
CA LEU A 17 2.38 -2.94 2.53
C LEU A 17 3.06 -3.09 3.91
N ALA A 18 4.36 -2.80 4.01
CA ALA A 18 5.12 -2.79 5.27
C ALA A 18 4.79 -1.61 6.20
N THR A 19 3.69 -0.92 5.95
CA THR A 19 3.29 0.35 6.58
C THR A 19 2.65 0.10 7.93
N ARG A 20 2.41 1.20 8.65
CA ARG A 20 2.00 1.21 10.05
C ARG A 20 0.72 2.06 10.19
N PRO A 21 -0.04 1.89 11.30
CA PRO A 21 -1.45 2.31 11.40
C PRO A 21 -1.71 3.82 11.20
N LYS A 22 -2.99 4.16 10.91
CA LYS A 22 -3.54 5.50 10.58
C LYS A 22 -3.16 6.05 9.19
N THR A 23 -3.33 5.23 8.17
CA THR A 23 -2.88 5.52 6.80
C THR A 23 -3.97 5.22 5.78
N LEU A 24 -4.05 6.03 4.73
CA LEU A 24 -4.70 5.67 3.47
C LEU A 24 -3.65 5.08 2.51
N LEU A 25 -3.85 3.85 2.04
CA LEU A 25 -3.06 3.22 1.00
C LEU A 25 -3.82 3.28 -0.33
N LEU A 26 -3.25 3.95 -1.32
CA LEU A 26 -3.75 4.03 -2.69
C LEU A 26 -2.94 3.08 -3.57
N ASP A 27 -3.57 2.11 -4.21
CA ASP A 27 -2.87 1.13 -5.04
C ASP A 27 -3.44 1.05 -6.46
N SER A 28 -2.58 1.22 -7.46
CA SER A 28 -2.96 1.12 -8.87
C SER A 28 -3.10 -0.33 -9.35
N GLY A 29 -2.64 -1.32 -8.57
CA GLY A 29 -2.60 -2.72 -8.98
C GLY A 29 -1.53 -3.05 -10.02
N LYS A 30 -0.67 -2.11 -10.39
CA LYS A 30 0.42 -2.30 -11.35
C LYS A 30 1.72 -2.58 -10.60
N TYR A 31 2.16 -3.84 -10.62
CA TYR A 31 3.33 -4.28 -9.86
C TYR A 31 4.52 -4.59 -10.76
N ARG A 32 5.73 -4.18 -10.36
CA ARG A 32 6.98 -4.47 -11.08
C ARG A 32 7.21 -5.97 -11.35
N ASN A 33 6.72 -6.83 -10.47
CA ASN A 33 6.92 -8.28 -10.54
C ASN A 33 5.65 -9.05 -10.95
N SER A 34 4.70 -8.43 -11.66
CA SER A 34 3.44 -9.07 -12.11
C SER A 34 3.68 -10.35 -12.92
N GLU A 35 4.71 -10.36 -13.76
CA GLU A 35 5.05 -11.49 -14.62
C GLU A 35 5.79 -12.63 -13.88
N SER A 36 6.24 -12.38 -12.64
CA SER A 36 6.92 -13.42 -11.87
C SER A 36 5.90 -14.33 -11.20
N LYS A 37 6.04 -15.63 -11.43
CA LYS A 37 5.20 -16.64 -10.78
C LYS A 37 5.64 -16.99 -9.35
N HIS A 38 6.87 -16.63 -8.98
CA HIS A 38 7.49 -17.06 -7.72
C HIS A 38 8.33 -15.92 -7.11
N MET A 39 8.28 -15.80 -5.79
CA MET A 39 9.15 -14.95 -4.97
C MET A 39 10.32 -15.77 -4.42
N TYR A 40 11.44 -15.09 -4.22
CA TYR A 40 12.62 -15.61 -3.55
C TYR A 40 13.12 -14.54 -2.58
N THR A 41 14.02 -14.91 -1.67
CA THR A 41 14.70 -14.00 -0.72
C THR A 41 13.78 -13.26 0.27
N VAL A 42 12.53 -13.67 0.42
CA VAL A 42 11.61 -13.17 1.45
C VAL A 42 11.34 -14.31 2.41
N ALA A 43 11.68 -14.10 3.69
CA ALA A 43 11.47 -15.10 4.73
C ALA A 43 10.02 -15.62 4.70
N THR A 44 9.85 -16.94 4.87
CA THR A 44 8.57 -17.67 4.80
C THR A 44 7.82 -17.66 3.46
N TRP A 45 8.31 -16.92 2.45
CA TRP A 45 7.64 -16.72 1.16
C TRP A 45 8.45 -17.23 -0.04
N ASP A 46 9.41 -18.12 0.21
CA ASP A 46 10.20 -18.74 -0.86
C ASP A 46 9.32 -19.60 -1.78
N HIS A 47 9.53 -19.47 -3.08
CA HIS A 47 8.83 -20.19 -4.14
C HIS A 47 7.30 -20.00 -4.16
N ARG A 48 6.78 -18.88 -3.63
CA ARG A 48 5.35 -18.55 -3.62
C ARG A 48 4.99 -17.42 -4.56
N ASN A 49 3.73 -17.35 -5.01
CA ASN A 49 3.28 -16.31 -5.92
C ASN A 49 3.32 -14.93 -5.25
N PRO A 50 3.90 -13.88 -5.89
CA PRO A 50 3.92 -12.53 -5.34
C PRO A 50 2.54 -11.89 -5.12
N GLU A 51 1.52 -12.33 -5.85
CA GLU A 51 0.15 -11.91 -5.63
C GLU A 51 -0.40 -12.41 -4.28
N GLU A 52 -0.10 -13.66 -3.92
CA GLU A 52 -0.47 -14.22 -2.62
C GLU A 52 0.18 -13.44 -1.48
N PHE A 53 1.43 -13.01 -1.64
CA PHE A 53 2.13 -12.17 -0.67
C PHE A 53 1.37 -10.86 -0.43
N ARG A 54 0.98 -10.16 -1.50
CA ARG A 54 0.23 -8.91 -1.40
C ARG A 54 -1.15 -9.11 -0.78
N ALA A 55 -1.86 -10.16 -1.18
CA ALA A 55 -3.17 -10.50 -0.62
C ALA A 55 -3.10 -10.80 0.88
N ALA A 56 -2.11 -11.59 1.31
CA ALA A 56 -1.90 -11.91 2.72
C ALA A 56 -1.57 -10.65 3.54
N ALA A 57 -0.63 -9.83 3.06
CA ALA A 57 -0.26 -8.59 3.74
C ALA A 57 -1.42 -7.58 3.82
N ARG A 58 -2.26 -7.48 2.77
CA ARG A 58 -3.49 -6.66 2.81
C ARG A 58 -4.50 -7.23 3.82
N ALA A 59 -4.65 -8.55 3.93
CA ALA A 59 -5.57 -9.18 4.86
C ALA A 59 -5.20 -8.90 6.34
N ASP A 60 -3.90 -8.81 6.64
CA ASP A 60 -3.42 -8.47 7.99
C ASP A 60 -3.88 -7.08 8.46
N PHE A 61 -4.24 -6.16 7.54
CA PHE A 61 -4.76 -4.84 7.90
C PHE A 61 -6.07 -4.90 8.68
N ALA A 62 -6.86 -5.97 8.53
CA ALA A 62 -8.09 -6.18 9.29
C ALA A 62 -7.83 -6.23 10.81
N GLN A 63 -6.62 -6.59 11.24
CA GLN A 63 -6.26 -6.63 12.66
C GLN A 63 -6.11 -5.24 13.29
N TYR A 64 -5.86 -4.20 12.48
CA TYR A 64 -5.51 -2.86 12.98
C TYR A 64 -6.65 -1.84 12.91
N GLY A 65 -7.67 -2.06 12.07
CA GLY A 65 -8.87 -1.22 11.95
C GLY A 65 -8.65 0.26 11.58
N THR A 66 -7.41 0.67 11.31
CA THR A 66 -6.99 2.07 11.14
C THR A 66 -6.31 2.31 9.79
N ILE A 67 -6.40 1.34 8.88
CA ILE A 67 -5.82 1.40 7.55
C ILE A 67 -6.97 1.34 6.56
N ALA A 68 -7.09 2.39 5.74
CA ALA A 68 -7.99 2.40 4.60
C ALA A 68 -7.17 2.02 3.36
N VAL A 69 -7.74 1.16 2.51
CA VAL A 69 -7.12 0.78 1.23
C VAL A 69 -8.11 1.12 0.13
N GLU A 70 -7.63 1.84 -0.88
CA GLU A 70 -8.40 2.14 -2.09
C GLU A 70 -7.61 1.71 -3.32
N ASP A 71 -8.26 0.98 -4.23
CA ASP A 71 -7.67 0.64 -5.51
C ASP A 71 -7.84 1.85 -6.46
N ALA A 72 -6.80 2.66 -6.56
CA ALA A 72 -6.77 3.92 -7.30
C ALA A 72 -5.38 4.19 -7.89
N GLU A 73 -5.36 4.70 -9.12
CA GLU A 73 -4.16 5.25 -9.75
C GLU A 73 -4.06 6.75 -9.47
N VAL A 74 -2.99 7.16 -8.76
CA VAL A 74 -2.76 8.57 -8.45
C VAL A 74 -2.05 9.24 -9.62
N GLU A 75 -2.72 10.22 -10.24
CA GLU A 75 -2.16 10.97 -11.37
C GLU A 75 -1.33 12.18 -10.94
N THR A 76 -1.77 12.88 -9.88
CA THR A 76 -1.12 14.10 -9.39
C THR A 76 -1.12 14.19 -7.88
N VAL A 77 -0.02 14.72 -7.34
CA VAL A 77 0.11 15.09 -5.92
C VAL A 77 0.54 16.54 -5.89
N LYS A 78 -0.14 17.36 -5.09
CA LYS A 78 0.14 18.79 -4.93
C LYS A 78 0.21 19.11 -3.44
N LYS A 79 1.22 19.89 -3.04
CA LYS A 79 1.20 20.55 -1.73
C LYS A 79 0.03 21.53 -1.73
N ARG A 80 -0.73 21.60 -0.63
CA ARG A 80 -1.72 22.69 -0.46
C ARG A 80 -0.97 24.01 -0.34
N GLU A 81 -1.52 25.07 -0.91
CA GLU A 81 -1.00 26.42 -0.74
C GLU A 81 -1.34 26.90 0.68
N ASP A 82 -0.31 26.94 1.53
CA ASP A 82 -0.24 27.40 2.93
C ASP A 82 -1.51 27.38 3.82
N ASP A 83 -1.57 26.35 4.66
CA ASP A 83 -2.18 26.35 6.00
C ASP A 83 -1.13 26.25 7.14
N GLY A 84 0.14 26.57 6.85
CA GLY A 84 1.14 26.86 7.89
C GLY A 84 1.77 25.65 8.61
N PHE A 85 1.89 24.49 7.96
CA PHE A 85 2.73 23.40 8.43
C PHE A 85 3.71 22.92 7.33
N PHE A 86 4.97 22.78 7.77
CA PHE A 86 6.23 22.41 7.08
C PHE A 86 6.15 22.04 5.59
#